data_AF-A0A0N4XMC6-F1
#
_entry.id   AF-A0A0N4XMC6-F1
#
_cell.length_a   1.000
_cell.length_b   1.000
_cell.length_c   1.000
_cell.angle_alpha   90.00
_cell.angle_beta   90.00
_cell.angle_gamma   90.00
#
_symmetry.space_group_name_H-M   'P 1'
#
loop_
_entity.id
_entity.type
_entity.pdbx_description
1 polymer ?
#
loop_
_entity_poly.entity_id
_entity_poly.type
_entity_poly.pdbx_seq_one_letter_code
_entity_poly.pdbx_strand_id
1 'polypeptide(L)'
;MAYNASKSSSEADCELLTILTYAPQVQFVTATVKRAKALPYNNSPFARIMLFDGRRLLEQKQTTVNPSVGYKSSLDNSSKPSSSSVSSSLSSSSGDASFSESFLFHVSPSKLDRCHIVIERESEN
;
A
#
# COMPACT_ATOMS: atom_id res chain seq x y z
N MET A 1 -7.03 -37.21 -25.29
CA MET A 1 -6.82 -35.78 -25.61
C MET A 1 -6.48 -35.06 -24.33
N ALA A 2 -5.22 -34.68 -24.16
CA ALA A 2 -4.74 -33.92 -23.02
C ALA A 2 -5.02 -32.43 -23.27
N TYR A 3 -5.83 -31.80 -22.42
CA TYR A 3 -5.90 -30.35 -22.38
C TYR A 3 -4.76 -29.87 -21.48
N ASN A 4 -3.59 -29.65 -22.08
CA ASN A 4 -2.51 -28.95 -21.42
C ASN A 4 -2.84 -27.46 -21.47
N ALA A 5 -3.68 -27.01 -20.52
CA ALA A 5 -3.87 -25.59 -20.28
C ALA A 5 -2.59 -25.08 -19.64
N SER A 6 -1.68 -24.60 -20.47
CA SER A 6 -0.60 -23.70 -20.06
C SER A 6 -1.25 -22.50 -19.35
N LYS A 7 -1.43 -22.61 -18.03
CA LYS A 7 -1.61 -21.45 -17.13
C LYS A 7 -0.46 -20.53 -17.47
N SER A 8 -0.73 -19.43 -18.17
CA SER A 8 0.24 -18.36 -18.38
C SER A 8 0.61 -17.84 -16.99
N SER A 9 1.74 -18.32 -16.50
CA SER A 9 2.35 -17.94 -15.23
C SER A 9 2.77 -16.48 -15.31
N SER A 10 1.86 -15.61 -14.95
CA SER A 10 2.20 -14.31 -14.40
C SER A 10 1.13 -13.93 -13.39
N GLU A 11 0.87 -14.83 -12.43
CA GLU A 11 0.41 -14.40 -11.10
C GLU A 11 1.53 -13.51 -10.56
N ALA A 12 1.48 -12.23 -10.89
CA ALA A 12 2.36 -11.27 -10.26
C ALA A 12 1.92 -11.23 -8.79
N ASP A 13 2.74 -11.82 -7.92
CA ASP A 13 2.50 -11.81 -6.48
C ASP A 13 2.33 -10.35 -6.05
N CYS A 14 1.24 -10.06 -5.33
CA CYS A 14 0.98 -8.69 -4.90
C CYS A 14 1.99 -8.28 -3.81
N GLU A 15 2.87 -7.33 -4.15
CA GLU A 15 3.94 -6.86 -3.27
C GLU A 15 3.53 -5.59 -2.53
N LEU A 16 3.98 -5.44 -1.29
CA LEU A 16 3.85 -4.20 -0.51
C LEU A 16 5.20 -3.78 0.06
N LEU A 17 5.62 -2.57 -0.25
CA LEU A 17 6.81 -1.96 0.34
C LEU A 17 6.41 -1.13 1.56
N THR A 18 6.83 -1.61 2.73
CA THR A 18 6.62 -0.96 4.02
C THR A 18 7.96 -0.69 4.70
N ILE A 19 8.07 0.45 5.38
CA ILE A 19 9.19 0.77 6.27
C ILE A 19 8.67 0.76 7.70
N LEU A 20 9.29 -0.01 8.57
CA LEU A 20 9.02 -0.04 10.00
C LEU A 20 10.22 0.54 10.74
N THR A 21 9.96 1.53 11.60
CA THR A 21 11.01 2.15 12.43
C THR A 21 10.56 2.11 13.88
N TYR A 22 11.42 1.64 14.78
CA TYR A 22 11.19 1.72 16.21
C TYR A 22 12.17 2.71 16.85
N ALA A 23 11.64 3.62 17.66
CA ALA A 23 12.41 4.60 18.42
C ALA A 23 12.18 4.39 19.93
N PRO A 24 13.06 3.63 20.63
CA PRO A 24 12.85 3.24 22.02
C PRO A 24 12.77 4.43 23.00
N GLN A 25 13.60 5.46 22.79
CA GLN A 25 13.73 6.60 23.71
C GLN A 25 12.45 7.43 23.82
N VAL A 26 11.70 7.47 22.73
CA VAL A 26 10.47 8.25 22.54
C VAL A 26 9.25 7.34 22.39
N GLN A 27 9.45 6.02 22.54
CA GLN A 27 8.43 4.98 22.65
C GLN A 27 7.42 4.98 21.52
N PHE A 28 7.89 5.12 20.28
CA PHE A 28 7.03 5.02 19.12
C PHE A 28 7.54 4.01 18.09
N VAL A 29 6.58 3.44 17.36
CA VAL A 29 6.79 2.72 16.11
C VAL A 29 6.17 3.54 15.00
N THR A 30 6.89 3.74 13.89
CA THR A 30 6.30 4.27 12.66
C THR A 30 6.18 3.17 11.62
N ALA A 31 5.01 3.09 10.99
CA ALA A 31 4.77 2.26 9.82
C ALA A 31 4.51 3.14 8.60
N THR A 32 5.42 3.10 7.63
CA THR A 32 5.31 3.84 6.38
C THR A 32 4.93 2.88 5.27
N VAL A 33 3.76 3.08 4.66
CA VAL A 33 3.33 2.32 3.48
C VAL A 33 3.74 3.11 2.25
N LYS A 34 4.72 2.60 1.49
CA LYS A 34 5.30 3.33 0.36
C LYS A 34 4.58 3.02 -0.94
N ARG A 35 4.53 1.75 -1.32
CA ARG A 35 4.01 1.31 -2.63
C ARG A 35 3.42 -0.10 -2.53
N ALA A 36 2.32 -0.33 -3.24
CA ALA A 36 1.81 -1.65 -3.56
C ALA A 36 1.96 -1.91 -5.06
N LYS A 37 2.23 -3.16 -5.44
CA LYS A 37 2.29 -3.60 -6.85
C LYS A 37 1.37 -4.77 -7.10
N ALA A 38 0.97 -4.92 -8.36
CA ALA A 38 0.16 -6.05 -8.82
C ALA A 38 -1.12 -6.25 -7.98
N LEU A 39 -1.79 -5.15 -7.64
CA LEU A 39 -3.09 -5.21 -6.96
C LEU A 39 -4.13 -5.85 -7.89
N PRO A 40 -4.92 -6.81 -7.39
CA PRO A 40 -5.89 -7.54 -8.22
C PRO A 40 -7.03 -6.64 -8.73
N TYR A 41 -7.38 -5.61 -7.98
CA TYR A 41 -8.36 -4.59 -8.36
C TYR A 41 -7.84 -3.21 -7.94
N ASN A 42 -8.05 -2.19 -8.78
CA ASN A 42 -7.54 -0.82 -8.58
C ASN A 42 -8.67 0.21 -8.35
N ASN A 43 -9.85 -0.24 -7.94
CA ASN A 43 -10.96 0.64 -7.59
C ASN A 43 -10.72 1.21 -6.19
N SER A 44 -9.87 2.23 -6.07
CA SER A 44 -9.62 2.94 -4.80
C SER A 44 -8.89 2.09 -3.74
N PRO A 45 -7.67 1.58 -4.03
CA PRO A 45 -6.96 0.73 -3.08
C PRO A 45 -6.58 1.52 -1.83
N PHE A 46 -6.72 0.90 -0.66
CA PHE A 46 -6.18 1.43 0.59
C PHE A 46 -5.50 0.33 1.41
N ALA A 47 -4.58 0.75 2.29
CA ALA A 47 -3.99 -0.09 3.30
C ALA A 47 -4.54 0.28 4.68
N ARG A 48 -4.96 -0.72 5.46
CA ARG A 48 -5.22 -0.59 6.89
C ARG A 48 -4.00 -1.03 7.67
N ILE A 49 -3.59 -0.23 8.64
CA ILE A 49 -2.49 -0.53 9.55
C ILE A 49 -3.10 -0.67 10.94
N MET A 50 -2.98 -1.87 11.51
CA MET A 50 -3.56 -2.23 12.80
C MET A 50 -2.47 -2.61 13.79
N LEU A 51 -2.47 -1.98 14.96
CA LEU A 51 -1.62 -2.32 16.09
C LEU A 51 -2.39 -3.22 17.06
N PHE A 52 -1.81 -4.38 17.37
CA PHE A 52 -2.31 -5.29 18.39
C PHE A 52 -1.36 -5.33 19.59
N ASP A 53 -1.89 -5.63 20.77
CA ASP A 53 -1.15 -6.12 21.95
C ASP A 53 -1.67 -7.53 22.25
N GLY A 54 -0.86 -8.54 21.89
CA GLY A 54 -1.30 -9.91 21.79
C GLY A 54 -2.45 -10.04 20.79
N ARG A 55 -3.65 -10.35 21.27
CA ARG A 55 -4.86 -10.50 20.44
C ARG A 55 -5.77 -9.27 20.43
N ARG A 56 -5.46 -8.26 21.25
CA ARG A 56 -6.32 -7.07 21.40
C ARG A 56 -5.89 -5.99 20.41
N LEU A 57 -6.81 -5.58 19.52
CA LEU A 57 -6.62 -4.41 18.68
C LEU A 57 -6.55 -3.14 19.56
N LEU A 58 -5.46 -2.38 19.44
CA LEU A 58 -5.24 -1.14 20.16
C LEU A 58 -5.56 0.09 19.31
N GLU A 59 -5.10 0.08 18.06
CA GLU A 59 -5.22 1.24 17.17
C GLU A 59 -5.29 0.76 15.73
N GLN A 60 -6.13 1.43 14.93
CA GLN A 60 -6.27 1.19 13.50
C GLN A 60 -6.17 2.52 12.77
N LYS A 61 -5.37 2.56 11.72
CA LYS A 61 -5.22 3.71 10.81
C LYS A 61 -5.32 3.22 9.37
N GLN A 62 -5.61 4.12 8.45
CA GLN A 62 -5.82 3.79 7.05
C GLN A 62 -5.17 4.83 6.16
N THR A 63 -4.60 4.39 5.04
CA THR A 63 -4.10 5.29 3.99
C THR A 63 -5.23 6.01 3.30
N THR A 64 -5.03 7.29 3.03
CA THR A 64 -5.93 8.04 2.16
C THR A 64 -5.76 7.59 0.71
N VAL A 65 -6.87 7.33 0.02
CA VAL A 65 -6.81 7.09 -1.41
C VAL A 65 -6.51 8.42 -2.08
N ASN A 66 -5.39 8.48 -2.81
CA ASN A 66 -5.10 9.61 -3.68
C ASN A 66 -5.63 9.26 -5.08
N PRO A 67 -6.83 9.73 -5.49
CA PRO A 67 -7.41 9.43 -6.80
C PRO A 67 -6.61 10.00 -7.98
N SER A 68 -5.48 10.65 -7.73
CA SER A 68 -4.60 11.25 -8.74
C SER A 68 -3.78 10.21 -9.54
N VAL A 69 -3.73 8.95 -9.12
CA VAL A 69 -3.03 7.89 -9.86
C VAL A 69 -3.96 7.20 -10.87
N GLY A 70 -4.37 7.96 -11.87
CA GLY A 70 -4.57 7.48 -13.24
C GLY A 70 -5.72 6.51 -13.50
N TYR A 71 -6.97 6.99 -13.45
CA TYR A 71 -7.98 6.51 -14.39
C TYR A 71 -7.51 6.85 -15.82
N LYS A 72 -6.79 5.95 -16.48
CA LYS A 72 -6.71 5.99 -17.94
C LYS A 72 -8.00 5.36 -18.48
N SER A 73 -9.10 6.11 -18.40
CA SER A 73 -10.16 5.91 -19.40
C SER A 73 -9.53 6.28 -20.74
N SER A 74 -9.48 5.32 -21.64
CA SER A 74 -9.05 5.54 -23.02
C SER A 74 -10.10 6.42 -23.71
N LEU A 75 -10.03 7.73 -23.53
CA LEU A 75 -10.68 8.68 -24.43
C LEU A 75 -9.68 9.78 -24.81
N ASP A 76 -9.39 9.78 -26.10
CA ASP A 76 -8.57 10.71 -26.86
C ASP A 76 -9.07 12.17 -26.70
N ASN A 77 -8.14 13.12 -26.53
CA ASN A 77 -8.01 14.34 -27.34
C ASN A 77 -7.49 15.58 -26.56
N SER A 78 -6.27 15.99 -26.92
CA SER A 78 -5.74 17.38 -27.01
C SER A 78 -5.46 18.26 -25.76
N SER A 79 -4.20 18.76 -25.75
CA SER A 79 -3.71 20.09 -25.29
C SER A 79 -3.05 20.25 -23.89
N LYS A 80 -1.72 20.49 -23.93
CA LYS A 80 -0.76 20.99 -22.89
C LYS A 80 -1.18 22.35 -22.25
N PRO A 81 -0.62 22.84 -21.10
CA PRO A 81 0.81 22.83 -20.75
C PRO A 81 1.23 22.65 -19.27
N SER A 82 2.55 22.61 -19.10
CA SER A 82 3.41 22.20 -17.99
C SER A 82 3.18 22.80 -16.59
N SER A 83 3.30 21.95 -15.56
CA SER A 83 3.81 22.33 -14.24
C SER A 83 4.85 21.31 -13.79
N SER A 84 6.01 21.82 -13.37
CA SER A 84 7.17 21.03 -12.96
C SER A 84 6.90 20.33 -11.63
N SER A 85 6.75 19.02 -11.67
CA SER A 85 7.02 18.16 -10.53
C SER A 85 7.78 16.94 -11.06
N VAL A 86 8.97 16.71 -10.51
CA VAL A 86 9.80 15.54 -10.76
C VAL A 86 9.12 14.30 -10.17
N SER A 87 8.04 13.88 -10.81
CA SER A 87 7.48 12.55 -10.66
C SER A 87 8.28 11.66 -11.58
N SER A 88 9.09 10.78 -10.99
CA SER A 88 9.60 9.62 -11.72
C SER A 88 8.38 8.88 -12.25
N SER A 89 8.07 9.09 -13.52
CA SER A 89 7.01 8.43 -14.25
C SER A 89 7.47 7.01 -14.54
N LEU A 90 7.61 6.23 -13.47
CA LEU A 90 7.61 4.79 -13.53
C LEU A 90 6.21 4.45 -14.00
N SER A 91 6.11 4.02 -15.25
CA SER A 91 4.92 3.44 -15.87
C SER A 91 4.14 2.64 -14.83
N SER A 92 3.08 3.23 -14.28
CA SER A 92 2.16 2.53 -13.41
C SER A 92 1.42 1.53 -14.28
N SER A 93 1.76 0.26 -14.10
CA SER A 93 0.91 -0.82 -14.60
C SER A 93 -0.46 -0.67 -13.92
N SER A 94 -1.54 -1.15 -14.54
CA SER A 94 -2.92 -0.84 -14.08
C SER A 94 -3.30 -1.43 -12.71
N GLY A 95 -2.34 -1.88 -11.90
CA GLY A 95 -2.51 -2.39 -10.54
C GLY A 95 -1.43 -1.92 -9.56
N ASP A 96 -0.67 -0.86 -9.85
CA ASP A 96 0.30 -0.30 -8.91
C ASP A 96 -0.29 0.92 -8.16
N ALA A 97 -0.09 0.98 -6.84
CA ALA A 97 -0.52 2.11 -6.00
C ALA A 97 0.65 2.67 -5.19
N SER A 98 0.69 3.99 -5.05
CA SER A 98 1.69 4.69 -4.22
C SER A 98 0.98 5.50 -3.16
N PHE A 99 1.31 5.24 -1.89
CA PHE A 99 0.69 5.91 -0.74
C PHE A 99 1.65 6.92 -0.11
N SER A 100 2.90 6.50 0.15
CA SER A 100 3.93 7.30 0.84
C SER A 100 3.46 7.91 2.17
N GLU A 101 2.51 7.25 2.85
CA GLU A 101 1.95 7.70 4.12
C GLU A 101 2.65 7.02 5.30
N SER A 102 2.84 7.76 6.39
CA SER A 102 3.48 7.28 7.61
C SER A 102 2.54 7.41 8.80
N PHE A 103 2.46 6.33 9.56
CA PHE A 103 1.59 6.21 10.72
C PHE A 103 2.42 6.01 11.98
N LEU A 104 2.16 6.82 13.01
CA LEU A 104 2.85 6.74 14.28
C LEU A 104 1.97 6.02 15.30
N PHE A 105 2.57 5.08 16.03
CA PHE A 105 1.97 4.32 17.10
C PHE A 105 2.81 4.45 18.37
N HIS A 106 2.19 4.70 19.51
CA HIS A 106 2.90 4.73 20.79
C HIS A 106 3.05 3.31 21.34
N VAL A 107 4.28 2.81 21.43
CA VAL A 107 4.61 1.45 21.89
C VAL A 107 5.78 1.52 22.86
N SER A 108 5.52 1.19 24.13
CA SER A 108 6.57 1.10 25.15
C SER A 108 7.48 -0.12 24.91
N PRO A 109 8.76 -0.07 25.30
CA PRO A 109 9.68 -1.20 25.17
C PRO A 109 9.14 -2.51 25.78
N SER A 110 8.40 -2.40 26.88
CA SER A 110 7.78 -3.53 27.60
C SER A 110 6.65 -4.24 26.86
N LYS A 111 6.15 -3.68 25.75
CA LYS A 111 5.06 -4.27 24.95
C LYS A 111 5.53 -4.77 23.59
N LEU A 112 6.78 -4.51 23.22
CA LEU A 112 7.26 -4.68 21.86
C LEU A 112 7.30 -6.15 21.41
N ASP A 113 7.55 -7.05 22.35
CA ASP A 113 7.53 -8.51 22.17
C ASP A 113 6.14 -9.08 21.89
N ARG A 114 5.10 -8.40 22.38
CA ARG A 114 3.69 -8.80 22.25
C ARG A 114 2.94 -8.01 21.19
N CYS A 115 3.50 -6.92 20.71
CA CYS A 115 2.84 -6.06 19.75
C CYS A 115 2.98 -6.62 18.33
N HIS A 116 1.89 -6.57 17.57
CA HIS A 116 1.86 -6.98 16.17
C HIS A 116 1.31 -5.84 15.32
N ILE A 117 1.97 -5.54 14.20
CA ILE A 117 1.45 -4.65 13.17
C ILE A 117 0.95 -5.51 12.02
N VAL A 118 -0.34 -5.42 11.75
CA VAL A 118 -0.98 -6.08 10.62
C VAL A 118 -1.29 -5.02 9.57
N ILE A 119 -0.91 -5.29 8.32
CA ILE A 119 -1.21 -4.41 7.19
C ILE A 119 -2.09 -5.16 6.22
N GLU A 120 -3.35 -4.75 6.13
CA GLU A 120 -4.32 -5.30 5.18
C GLU A 120 -4.43 -4.39 3.97
N ARG A 121 -4.62 -4.98 2.80
CA ARG A 121 -4.98 -4.27 1.58
C ARG A 121 -6.43 -4.59 1.28
N GLU A 122 -7.22 -3.57 1.00
CA GLU A 122 -8.58 -3.77 0.51
C GLU A 122 -8.74 -3.02 -0.80
N SER A 123 -9.31 -3.72 -1.76
CA SER A 123 -9.74 -3.19 -3.04
C SER A 123 -11.23 -3.49 -3.14
N GLU A 124 -12.05 -2.44 -3.27
CA GLU A 124 -13.50 -2.60 -3.39
C GLU A 124 -13.84 -3.38 -4.68
N ASN A 125 -14.71 -4.37 -4.55
CA ASN A 125 -15.01 -5.38 -5.58
C ASN A 125 -16.11 -4.92 -6.55
#